data_AF-A0A7W5AFJ3-F1
#
_entry.id   AF-A0A7W5AFJ3-F1
#
_cell.length_a   1.000
_cell.length_b   1.000
_cell.length_c   1.000
_cell.angle_alpha   90.00
_cell.angle_beta   90.00
_cell.angle_gamma   90.00
#
_symmetry.space_group_name_H-M   'P 1'
#
loop_
_entity.id
_entity.type
_entity.pdbx_description
1 polymer ?
#
loop_
_entity_poly.entity_id
_entity_poly.type
_entity_poly.pdbx_seq_one_letter_code
_entity_poly.pdbx_strand_id
1 'polypeptide(L)' 'MAADELALVPAMCLAAGAVLRIENIGPGEVTTDSPELVAQHYEAGIVEVRFVRRGTVVVTIPQGGRTYDITVVVR' A
#
# COMPACT_ATOMS: atom_id res chain seq x y z
N MET A 1 4.48 7.56 23.74
CA MET A 1 3.64 7.23 22.58
C MET A 1 4.53 7.31 21.36
N ALA A 2 4.85 6.18 20.73
CA ALA A 2 5.55 6.19 19.46
C ALA A 2 4.63 6.85 18.42
N ALA A 3 5.15 7.71 17.56
CA ALA A 3 4.42 8.12 16.37
C ALA A 3 4.14 6.87 15.54
N ASP A 4 2.93 6.74 15.02
CA ASP A 4 2.60 5.61 14.14
C ASP A 4 3.45 5.74 12.87
N GLU A 5 4.28 4.76 12.56
CA GLU A 5 5.32 4.87 11.53
C GLU A 5 4.72 5.18 10.15
N LEU A 6 3.50 4.69 9.87
CA LEU A 6 2.78 5.04 8.63
C LEU A 6 2.41 6.51 8.53
N ALA A 7 2.14 7.18 9.66
CA ALA A 7 1.82 8.61 9.66
C ALA A 7 3.00 9.47 9.20
N LEU A 8 4.23 8.93 9.24
CA LEU A 8 5.44 9.60 8.78
C LEU A 8 5.69 9.42 7.28
N VAL A 9 4.95 8.54 6.61
CA VAL A 9 5.12 8.22 5.18
C VAL A 9 3.83 8.51 4.40
N PRO A 10 3.48 9.80 4.19
CA PRO A 10 2.27 10.16 3.46
C PRO A 10 2.36 9.89 1.94
N ALA A 11 3.59 9.79 1.40
CA ALA A 11 3.82 9.56 -0.01
C ALA A 11 5.14 8.84 -0.31
N MET A 12 5.17 8.13 -1.43
CA MET A 12 6.34 7.44 -1.97
C MET A 12 6.44 7.59 -3.49
N CYS A 13 7.65 7.56 -4.04
CA CYS A 13 7.90 7.46 -5.47
C CYS A 13 8.58 6.13 -5.79
N LEU A 14 7.92 5.29 -6.57
CA LEU A 14 8.41 3.96 -6.95
C LEU A 14 8.55 3.84 -8.47
N ALA A 15 9.34 2.86 -8.91
CA ALA A 15 9.41 2.49 -10.32
C ALA A 15 8.29 1.52 -10.68
N ALA A 16 7.85 1.52 -11.95
CA ALA A 16 6.96 0.47 -12.45
C ALA A 16 7.61 -0.92 -12.22
N GLY A 17 6.81 -1.88 -11.75
CA GLY A 17 7.24 -3.21 -11.34
C GLY A 17 7.64 -3.33 -9.86
N ALA A 18 7.75 -2.21 -9.12
CA ALA A 18 7.98 -2.26 -7.68
C ALA A 18 6.84 -2.99 -6.94
N VAL A 19 7.17 -3.55 -5.79
CA VAL A 19 6.23 -4.23 -4.90
C VAL A 19 6.26 -3.54 -3.55
N LEU A 20 5.11 -3.07 -3.09
CA LEU A 20 4.90 -2.66 -1.71
C LEU A 20 4.39 -3.88 -0.93
N ARG A 21 5.14 -4.26 0.10
CA ARG A 21 4.80 -5.39 0.96
C ARG A 21 4.36 -4.86 2.31
N ILE A 22 3.21 -5.34 2.77
CA ILE A 22 2.59 -4.90 4.02
C ILE A 22 2.33 -6.16 4.83
N GLU A 23 2.84 -6.21 6.06
CA GLU A 23 2.80 -7.39 6.93
C GLU A 23 1.85 -7.17 8.09
N ASN A 24 1.42 -8.27 8.73
CA ASN A 24 0.46 -8.26 9.84
C ASN A 24 -0.90 -7.65 9.46
N ILE A 25 -1.34 -7.90 8.23
CA ILE A 25 -2.60 -7.42 7.67
C ILE A 25 -3.56 -8.59 7.45
N GLY A 26 -4.84 -8.37 7.72
CA GLY A 26 -5.91 -9.32 7.42
C GLY A 26 -6.28 -9.38 5.93
N PRO A 27 -6.95 -10.45 5.48
CA PRO A 27 -7.34 -10.59 4.08
C PRO A 27 -8.33 -9.49 3.67
N GLY A 28 -8.01 -8.76 2.61
CA GLY A 28 -8.88 -7.71 2.04
C GLY A 28 -8.88 -6.37 2.80
N GLU A 29 -8.02 -6.21 3.79
CA GLU A 29 -7.93 -4.99 4.60
C GLU A 29 -7.22 -3.83 3.87
N VAL A 30 -6.21 -4.14 3.05
CA VAL A 30 -5.53 -3.15 2.23
C VAL A 30 -6.31 -2.94 0.93
N THR A 31 -6.53 -1.68 0.57
CA THR A 31 -7.24 -1.30 -0.65
C THR A 31 -6.46 -0.27 -1.46
N THR A 32 -6.79 -0.15 -2.74
CA THR A 32 -6.20 0.83 -3.65
C THR A 32 -7.27 1.51 -4.48
N ASP A 33 -7.13 2.81 -4.72
CA ASP A 33 -8.07 3.60 -5.52
C ASP A 33 -8.05 3.28 -7.03
N SER A 34 -6.92 2.76 -7.53
CA SER A 34 -6.63 2.53 -8.95
C SER A 34 -6.29 1.05 -9.22
N PRO A 35 -7.26 0.13 -9.12
CA PRO A 35 -7.03 -1.32 -9.20
C PRO A 35 -6.47 -1.78 -10.56
N GLU A 36 -6.65 -1.00 -11.63
CA GLU A 36 -6.11 -1.28 -12.97
C GLU A 36 -4.60 -1.00 -13.11
N LEU A 37 -4.01 -0.29 -12.14
CA LEU A 37 -2.59 0.03 -12.10
C LEU A 37 -1.78 -0.93 -11.21
N VAL A 38 -2.46 -1.80 -10.47
CA VAL A 38 -1.84 -2.71 -9.49
C VAL A 38 -2.28 -4.16 -9.68
N ALA A 39 -1.46 -5.08 -9.20
CA ALA A 39 -1.84 -6.45 -8.93
C ALA A 39 -1.63 -6.72 -7.44
N GLN A 40 -2.67 -7.19 -6.76
CA GLN A 40 -2.62 -7.46 -5.32
C GLN A 40 -2.63 -8.96 -5.06
N HIS A 41 -1.82 -9.40 -4.10
CA HIS A 41 -1.79 -10.77 -3.62
C HIS A 41 -1.77 -10.79 -2.10
N TYR A 42 -2.50 -11.73 -1.50
CA TYR A 42 -2.51 -11.96 -0.07
C TYR A 42 -2.04 -13.38 0.22
N GLU A 43 -1.06 -13.51 1.11
CA GLU A 43 -0.58 -14.79 1.59
C GLU A 43 -0.14 -14.67 3.06
N ALA A 44 -0.71 -15.51 3.93
CA ALA A 44 -0.27 -15.69 5.32
C ALA A 44 -0.03 -14.39 6.13
N GLY A 45 -0.95 -13.43 6.05
CA GLY A 45 -0.86 -12.16 6.80
C GLY A 45 -0.01 -11.08 6.10
N ILE A 46 0.38 -11.33 4.85
CA ILE A 46 1.13 -10.40 4.02
C ILE A 46 0.26 -10.01 2.83
N VAL A 47 0.15 -8.70 2.55
CA VAL A 47 -0.36 -8.18 1.29
C VAL A 47 0.80 -7.64 0.46
N GLU A 48 0.90 -8.11 -0.77
CA GLU A 48 1.81 -7.57 -1.77
C GLU A 48 1.01 -6.77 -2.80
N VAL A 49 1.38 -5.50 -2.99
CA VAL A 49 0.85 -4.62 -4.02
C VAL A 49 1.94 -4.39 -5.06
N ARG A 50 1.83 -5.07 -6.21
CA ARG A 50 2.72 -4.86 -7.36
C ARG A 50 2.17 -3.75 -8.25
N PHE A 51 2.97 -2.72 -8.50
CA PHE A 51 2.60 -1.62 -9.40
C PHE A 51 2.92 -2.00 -10.84
N VAL A 52 1.91 -2.40 -11.62
CA VAL A 52 2.08 -2.97 -12.96
C VAL A 52 2.10 -1.93 -14.08
N ARG A 53 1.69 -0.69 -13.79
CA ARG A 53 1.68 0.43 -14.74
C ARG A 53 2.11 1.73 -14.04
N ARG A 54 2.59 2.69 -14.84
CA ARG A 54 2.86 4.06 -14.38
C ARG A 54 1.55 4.77 -14.01
N GLY A 55 1.60 5.70 -13.06
CA GLY A 55 0.45 6.44 -12.58
C GLY A 55 0.62 6.88 -11.12
N THR A 56 -0.48 7.29 -10.50
CA THR A 56 -0.51 7.57 -9.05
C THR A 56 -1.58 6.68 -8.43
N VAL A 57 -1.26 6.03 -7.31
CA VAL A 57 -2.16 5.12 -6.60
C VAL A 57 -2.20 5.52 -5.14
N VAL A 58 -3.38 5.66 -4.55
CA VAL A 58 -3.54 5.76 -3.10
C VAL A 58 -3.69 4.35 -2.54
N VAL A 59 -2.80 3.97 -1.62
CA VAL A 59 -2.86 2.70 -0.90
C VAL A 59 -3.38 2.99 0.51
N THR A 60 -4.51 2.39 0.85
CA THR A 60 -5.19 2.55 2.14
C THR A 60 -4.89 1.34 3.01
N ILE A 61 -4.28 1.57 4.18
CA ILE A 61 -3.75 0.54 5.08
C ILE A 61 -4.35 0.73 6.48
N PRO A 62 -5.11 -0.23 7.01
CA PRO A 62 -5.54 -0.19 8.41
C PRO A 62 -4.40 -0.64 9.33
N GLN A 63 -4.13 0.14 10.38
CA GLN A 63 -3.17 -0.20 11.43
C GLN A 63 -3.64 0.37 12.77
N GLY A 64 -3.64 -0.46 13.82
CA GLY A 64 -3.94 -0.01 15.19
C GLY A 64 -5.32 0.64 15.38
N GLY A 65 -6.33 0.22 14.59
CA GLY A 65 -7.68 0.81 14.61
C GLY A 65 -7.80 2.16 13.90
N ARG A 66 -6.78 2.57 13.15
CA ARG A 66 -6.77 3.74 12.27
C ARG A 66 -6.51 3.31 10.83
N THR A 67 -6.84 4.17 9.89
CA THR A 67 -6.57 3.96 8.48
C THR A 67 -5.58 5.02 8.01
N TYR A 68 -4.58 4.57 7.25
CA TYR A 68 -3.52 5.41 6.69
C TYR A 68 -3.56 5.35 5.17
N ASP A 69 -3.54 6.51 4.55
CA ASP A 69 -3.45 6.64 3.10
C ASP A 69 -2.02 7.00 2.71
N ILE A 70 -1.43 6.20 1.84
CA ILE A 70 -0.11 6.45 1.26
C ILE A 70 -0.28 6.72 -0.24
N THR A 71 0.13 7.91 -0.68
CA THR A 71 0.16 8.25 -2.11
C THR A 71 1.42 7.68 -2.76
N VAL A 72 1.27 6.75 -3.71
CA VAL A 72 2.37 6.14 -4.45
C VAL A 72 2.39 6.66 -5.88
N VAL A 73 3.43 7.41 -6.23
CA VAL A 73 3.70 7.84 -7.61
C VAL A 73 4.60 6.82 -8.28
N VAL A 74 4.14 6.24 -9.39
CA VAL A 74 4.82 5.21 -10.16
C VAL A 74 5.37 5.80 -11.46
N ARG A 75 6.69 5.75 -11.63
CA ARG A 75 7.44 6.35 -12.74
C ARG A 75 8.21 5.31 -13.57
#